data_AF-A0A285CRI3-F1
#
_entry.id   AF-A0A285CRI3-F1
#
_cell.length_a   1.000
_cell.length_b   1.000
_cell.length_c   1.000
_cell.angle_alpha   90.00
_cell.angle_beta   90.00
_cell.angle_gamma   90.00
#
_symmetry.space_group_name_H-M   'P 1'
#
loop_
_entity.id
_entity.type
_entity.pdbx_description
1 polymer ?
#
loop_
_entity_poly.entity_id
_entity_poly.type
_entity_poly.pdbx_seq_one_letter_code
_entity_poly.pdbx_strand_id
1 'polypeptide(L)'
;MRDRMGLTIILPATLAVVAAGGAGFGAYMYNERNVALAELAHQAELTGEVTALEGKVAGLASQTSEAETALAALLAQAEAAKSELATVQLDHERLAAELAPMREEIAGFDTRRTAAETGAAEAIAAFEAADSRLKDLIAREDELRATVTNLSAQAEDLDRRMESLRVESGQLVAAAQSAARQRNDLQGMVELLSQVLAARSSELVDLERKLGAYQLTAPAEGPAIPEADEALPAETPDAETPDAEATEPTEAEPTEPEAPETAAPETAAPEEPAAEAPAEADEAPAEPEAQDAAASETPAEPEATVTGLGVGAYSIGALEVDFGKGGRFVMRNTDLGTQVSGMWSVSGDVLTLAAPKSGSGSASFPMLCRVVTSAEGIALEAADKGNCALAGSAVTPR
;
A
#
# COMPACT_ATOMS: atom_id res chain seq x y z
N MET A 1 87.25 50.94 -10.86
CA MET A 1 88.37 50.57 -11.74
C MET A 1 88.26 51.38 -13.04
N ARG A 2 89.40 51.92 -13.54
CA ARG A 2 89.61 53.03 -14.51
C ARG A 2 89.48 54.42 -13.87
N ASP A 3 90.51 55.14 -13.44
CA ASP A 3 91.94 55.34 -13.83
C ASP A 3 92.16 56.39 -14.94
N ARG A 4 92.90 57.47 -14.56
CA ARG A 4 93.66 58.47 -15.35
C ARG A 4 92.86 59.49 -16.19
N MET A 5 93.27 60.76 -16.35
CA MET A 5 94.53 61.45 -16.09
C MET A 5 94.29 62.98 -16.07
N GLY A 6 94.90 63.70 -15.14
CA GLY A 6 95.04 65.16 -15.20
C GLY A 6 96.18 65.57 -16.13
N LEU A 7 96.05 66.73 -16.78
CA LEU A 7 97.13 67.38 -17.51
C LEU A 7 97.18 68.86 -17.14
N THR A 8 98.16 69.21 -16.32
CA THR A 8 98.54 70.57 -15.92
C THR A 8 99.61 71.07 -16.89
N ILE A 9 99.42 72.23 -17.53
CA ILE A 9 100.44 72.94 -18.30
C ILE A 9 100.54 74.38 -17.78
N ILE A 10 101.78 74.82 -17.50
CA ILE A 10 102.14 76.09 -16.86
C ILE A 10 103.09 76.88 -17.80
N LEU A 11 102.81 78.20 -17.91
CA LEU A 11 103.68 79.37 -18.28
C LEU A 11 104.17 79.54 -19.75
N PRO A 12 104.59 80.76 -20.21
CA PRO A 12 104.61 82.08 -19.55
C PRO A 12 104.06 83.29 -20.35
N ALA A 13 103.95 84.42 -19.64
CA ALA A 13 103.61 85.75 -20.12
C ALA A 13 104.72 86.44 -20.94
N THR A 14 104.34 87.25 -21.94
CA THR A 14 105.10 88.43 -22.42
C THR A 14 104.15 89.51 -22.97
N LEU A 15 104.59 90.77 -22.82
CA LEU A 15 103.88 92.05 -22.85
C LEU A 15 103.56 92.64 -24.25
N ALA A 16 102.41 93.34 -24.33
CA ALA A 16 102.09 94.70 -24.86
C ALA A 16 102.66 95.24 -26.21
N VAL A 17 101.80 95.94 -27.00
CA VAL A 17 101.90 97.37 -27.42
C VAL A 17 100.88 97.77 -28.54
N VAL A 18 100.38 99.02 -28.45
CA VAL A 18 99.63 99.91 -29.40
C VAL A 18 98.09 99.96 -29.38
N ALA A 19 97.60 101.00 -28.69
CA ALA A 19 96.25 101.57 -28.77
C ALA A 19 96.34 102.99 -29.36
N ALA A 20 95.69 103.29 -30.50
CA ALA A 20 95.43 104.68 -30.98
C ALA A 20 94.52 104.83 -32.24
N GLY A 21 93.94 103.76 -32.81
CA GLY A 21 93.08 103.82 -34.00
C GLY A 21 91.58 103.55 -33.75
N GLY A 22 91.07 103.82 -32.54
CA GLY A 22 89.84 103.18 -32.02
C GLY A 22 88.49 103.88 -32.26
N ALA A 23 88.42 105.15 -32.68
CA ALA A 23 87.17 105.92 -32.57
C ALA A 23 86.24 105.91 -33.81
N GLY A 24 86.78 106.11 -35.04
CA GLY A 24 85.97 106.13 -36.28
C GLY A 24 85.65 104.74 -36.83
N PHE A 25 86.64 103.83 -36.75
CA PHE A 25 86.42 102.40 -36.94
C PHE A 25 85.42 101.87 -35.89
N GLY A 26 85.37 102.49 -34.71
CA GLY A 26 84.45 102.15 -33.63
C GLY A 26 82.97 102.24 -34.00
N ALA A 27 82.52 103.24 -34.78
CA ALA A 27 81.11 103.44 -35.14
C ALA A 27 80.63 102.57 -36.33
N TYR A 28 81.46 102.40 -37.36
CA TYR A 28 81.19 101.46 -38.47
C TYR A 28 81.23 100.01 -37.98
N MET A 29 82.24 99.65 -37.16
CA MET A 29 82.26 98.39 -36.43
C MET A 29 81.13 98.28 -35.40
N TYR A 30 80.53 99.38 -34.95
CA TYR A 30 79.34 99.34 -34.07
C TYR A 30 78.08 98.96 -34.83
N ASN A 31 77.88 99.47 -36.05
CA ASN A 31 76.71 99.16 -36.87
C ASN A 31 76.80 97.76 -37.47
N GLU A 32 77.97 97.36 -37.99
CA GLU A 32 78.21 95.95 -38.36
C GLU A 32 78.18 95.03 -37.13
N ARG A 33 78.64 95.48 -35.94
CA ARG A 33 78.39 94.73 -34.69
C ARG A 33 76.91 94.59 -34.41
N ASN A 34 76.10 95.63 -34.61
CA ASN A 34 74.68 95.58 -34.26
C ASN A 34 73.90 94.66 -35.21
N VAL A 35 74.21 94.67 -36.51
CA VAL A 35 73.64 93.71 -37.47
C VAL A 35 74.14 92.29 -37.19
N ALA A 36 75.44 92.11 -36.92
CA ALA A 36 75.98 90.81 -36.52
C ALA A 36 75.41 90.31 -35.18
N LEU A 37 75.14 91.20 -34.23
CA LEU A 37 74.48 90.89 -32.96
C LEU A 37 73.01 90.50 -33.16
N ALA A 38 72.30 91.15 -34.09
CA ALA A 38 70.93 90.78 -34.44
C ALA A 38 70.89 89.41 -35.15
N GLU A 39 71.84 89.12 -36.04
CA GLU A 39 71.99 87.83 -36.71
C GLU A 39 72.33 86.72 -35.70
N LEU A 40 73.26 86.99 -34.78
CA LEU A 40 73.61 86.06 -33.68
C LEU A 40 72.43 85.83 -32.73
N ALA A 41 71.64 86.87 -32.43
CA ALA A 41 70.43 86.75 -31.63
C ALA A 41 69.38 85.87 -32.33
N HIS A 42 69.21 86.03 -33.64
CA HIS A 42 68.29 85.19 -34.42
C HIS A 42 68.79 83.74 -34.54
N GLN A 43 70.10 83.52 -34.72
CA GLN A 43 70.69 82.18 -34.67
C GLN A 43 70.55 81.53 -33.29
N ALA A 44 70.65 82.32 -32.21
CA ALA A 44 70.40 81.84 -30.84
C ALA A 44 68.93 81.46 -30.62
N GLU A 45 67.99 82.21 -31.19
CA GLU A 45 66.56 81.89 -31.15
C GLU A 45 66.24 80.62 -31.93
N LEU A 46 66.74 80.49 -33.17
CA LEU A 46 66.58 79.28 -33.99
C LEU A 46 67.19 78.04 -33.31
N THR A 47 68.36 78.17 -32.68
CA THR A 47 68.95 77.05 -31.91
C THR A 47 68.12 76.73 -30.66
N GLY A 48 67.51 77.74 -30.02
CA GLY A 48 66.52 77.55 -28.96
C GLY A 48 65.28 76.79 -29.44
N GLU A 49 64.72 77.15 -30.60
CA GLU A 49 63.57 76.45 -31.18
C GLU A 49 63.90 75.01 -31.58
N VAL A 50 65.07 74.79 -32.20
CA VAL A 50 65.55 73.45 -32.58
C VAL A 50 65.71 72.58 -31.34
N THR A 51 66.36 73.07 -30.28
CA THR A 51 66.50 72.31 -29.03
C THR A 51 65.14 72.02 -28.37
N ALA A 52 64.18 72.94 -28.44
CA ALA A 52 62.82 72.70 -27.97
C ALA A 52 62.06 71.65 -28.81
N LEU A 53 62.24 71.67 -30.14
CA LEU A 53 61.69 70.66 -31.05
C LEU A 53 62.32 69.29 -30.83
N GLU A 54 63.65 69.21 -30.66
CA GLU A 54 64.35 67.98 -30.29
C GLU A 54 63.83 67.41 -28.97
N GLY A 55 63.61 68.26 -27.97
CA GLY A 55 62.98 67.87 -26.71
C GLY A 55 61.56 67.32 -26.90
N LYS A 56 60.75 67.95 -27.74
CA LYS A 56 59.40 67.46 -28.09
C LYS A 56 59.45 66.12 -28.84
N VAL A 57 60.37 65.95 -29.78
CA VAL A 57 60.55 64.70 -30.53
C VAL A 57 60.99 63.58 -29.60
N ALA A 58 61.94 63.83 -28.70
CA ALA A 58 62.35 62.87 -27.69
C ALA A 58 61.18 62.46 -26.77
N GLY A 59 60.35 63.44 -26.36
CA GLY A 59 59.15 63.18 -25.57
C GLY A 59 58.11 62.33 -26.32
N LEU A 60 57.81 62.66 -27.58
CA LEU A 60 56.88 61.89 -28.42
C LEU A 60 57.41 60.47 -28.70
N ALA A 61 58.72 60.31 -28.90
CA ALA A 61 59.34 59.00 -29.06
C ALA A 61 59.17 58.14 -27.78
N SER A 62 59.34 58.74 -26.60
CA SER A 62 59.08 58.05 -25.32
C SER A 62 57.62 57.64 -25.19
N GLN A 63 56.68 58.54 -25.48
CA GLN A 63 55.24 58.25 -25.44
C GLN A 63 54.85 57.15 -26.43
N THR A 64 55.45 57.15 -27.63
CA THR A 64 55.21 56.11 -28.64
C THR A 64 55.68 54.75 -28.14
N SER A 65 56.89 54.68 -27.57
CA SER A 65 57.44 53.45 -26.97
C SER A 65 56.58 52.92 -25.80
N GLU A 66 56.09 53.80 -24.94
CA GLU A 66 55.17 53.45 -23.84
C GLU A 66 53.83 52.93 -24.39
N ALA A 67 53.26 53.61 -25.39
CA ALA A 67 52.02 53.20 -26.03
C ALA A 67 52.14 51.84 -26.75
N GLU A 68 53.26 51.60 -27.43
CA GLU A 68 53.57 50.30 -28.05
C GLU A 68 53.64 49.18 -26.99
N THR A 69 54.28 49.45 -25.86
CA THR A 69 54.37 48.51 -24.73
C THR A 69 52.99 48.24 -24.13
N ALA A 70 52.16 49.26 -23.94
CA ALA A 70 50.80 49.13 -23.43
C ALA A 70 49.89 48.35 -24.40
N LEU A 71 50.01 48.59 -25.71
CA LEU A 71 49.27 47.87 -26.74
C LEU A 71 49.65 46.39 -26.75
N ALA A 72 50.95 46.06 -26.65
CA ALA A 72 51.40 44.68 -26.55
C ALA A 72 50.84 43.98 -25.30
N ALA A 73 50.80 44.67 -24.15
CA ALA A 73 50.20 44.14 -22.93
C ALA A 73 48.69 43.90 -23.05
N LEU A 74 47.94 44.83 -23.66
CA LEU A 74 46.50 44.67 -23.90
C LEU A 74 46.19 43.51 -24.87
N LEU A 75 47.01 43.34 -25.92
CA LEU A 75 46.87 42.19 -26.81
C LEU A 75 47.12 40.86 -26.09
N ALA A 76 48.12 40.80 -25.21
CA ALA A 76 48.37 39.61 -24.40
C ALA A 76 47.20 39.31 -23.44
N GLN A 77 46.62 40.33 -22.81
CA GLN A 77 45.42 40.19 -21.98
C GLN A 77 44.20 39.71 -22.79
N ALA A 78 44.03 40.23 -24.01
CA ALA A 78 42.93 39.81 -24.88
C ALA A 78 43.04 38.33 -25.29
N GLU A 79 44.24 37.85 -25.60
CA GLU A 79 44.45 36.43 -25.91
C GLU A 79 44.27 35.54 -24.66
N ALA A 80 44.72 35.99 -23.48
CA ALA A 80 44.45 35.28 -22.23
C ALA A 80 42.94 35.17 -21.95
N ALA A 81 42.19 36.27 -22.08
CA ALA A 81 40.75 36.29 -21.88
C ALA A 81 40.00 35.40 -22.88
N LYS A 82 40.44 35.34 -24.15
CA LYS A 82 39.88 34.41 -25.15
C LYS A 82 40.10 32.95 -24.75
N SER A 83 41.29 32.62 -24.25
CA SER A 83 41.61 31.27 -23.75
C SER A 83 40.76 30.89 -22.55
N GLU A 84 40.57 31.81 -21.60
CA GLU A 84 39.70 31.61 -20.44
C GLU A 84 38.23 31.41 -20.86
N LEU A 85 37.73 32.23 -21.79
CA LEU A 85 36.36 32.09 -22.32
C LEU A 85 36.14 30.72 -22.98
N ALA A 86 37.11 30.23 -23.77
CA ALA A 86 37.04 28.91 -24.37
C ALA A 86 36.99 27.79 -23.31
N THR A 87 37.74 27.95 -22.22
CA THR A 87 37.72 26.99 -21.09
C THR A 87 36.35 27.00 -20.39
N VAL A 88 35.79 28.17 -20.11
CA VAL A 88 34.46 28.31 -19.50
C VAL A 88 33.36 27.73 -20.40
N GLN A 89 33.46 27.90 -21.73
CA GLN A 89 32.53 27.31 -22.68
C GLN A 89 32.56 25.78 -22.63
N LEU A 90 33.76 25.18 -22.59
CA LEU A 90 33.90 23.73 -22.44
C LEU A 90 33.36 23.21 -21.09
N ASP A 91 33.62 23.94 -20.00
CA ASP A 91 33.05 23.59 -18.69
C ASP A 91 31.53 23.68 -18.68
N HIS A 92 30.95 24.68 -19.35
CA HIS A 92 29.50 24.80 -19.49
C HIS A 92 28.91 23.63 -20.27
N GLU A 93 29.50 23.26 -21.40
CA GLU A 93 29.06 22.11 -22.20
C GLU A 93 29.17 20.79 -21.41
N ARG A 94 30.26 20.62 -20.66
CA ARG A 94 30.46 19.47 -19.76
C ARG A 94 29.40 19.40 -18.67
N LEU A 95 29.15 20.50 -17.95
CA LEU A 95 28.11 20.55 -16.92
C LEU A 95 26.71 20.36 -17.49
N ALA A 96 26.44 20.89 -18.69
CA ALA A 96 25.17 20.67 -19.37
C ALA A 96 24.97 19.19 -19.72
N ALA A 97 26.03 18.50 -20.16
CA ALA A 97 26.02 17.07 -20.42
C ALA A 97 25.85 16.24 -19.13
N GLU A 98 26.42 16.65 -18.00
CA GLU A 98 26.24 16.01 -16.69
C GLU A 98 24.83 16.22 -16.11
N LEU A 99 24.22 17.38 -16.33
CA LEU A 99 22.86 17.68 -15.84
C LEU A 99 21.75 16.98 -16.63
N ALA A 100 21.98 16.64 -17.90
CA ALA A 100 20.99 15.96 -18.73
C ALA A 100 20.51 14.61 -18.14
N PRO A 101 21.38 13.64 -17.79
CA PRO A 101 20.95 12.38 -17.21
C PRO A 101 20.31 12.54 -15.82
N MET A 102 20.77 13.50 -14.99
CA MET A 102 20.14 13.76 -13.70
C MET A 102 18.68 14.23 -13.84
N ARG A 103 18.38 15.05 -14.85
CA ARG A 103 17.00 15.47 -15.14
C ARG A 103 16.12 14.32 -15.61
N GLU A 104 16.68 13.42 -16.42
CA GLU A 104 15.99 12.21 -16.86
C GLU A 104 15.71 11.26 -15.68
N GLU A 105 16.68 11.10 -14.77
CA GLU A 105 16.52 10.29 -13.56
C GLU A 105 15.42 10.85 -12.64
N ILE A 106 15.36 12.17 -12.45
CA ILE A 106 14.29 12.85 -11.68
C ILE A 106 12.93 12.57 -12.32
N ALA A 107 12.79 12.73 -13.64
CA ALA A 107 11.55 12.41 -14.34
C ALA A 107 11.15 10.92 -14.19
N GLY A 108 12.15 10.02 -14.17
CA GLY A 108 11.95 8.60 -13.88
C GLY A 108 11.50 8.33 -12.44
N PHE A 109 12.02 9.07 -11.46
CA PHE A 109 11.53 9.00 -10.08
C PHE A 109 10.10 9.51 -9.94
N ASP A 110 9.74 10.62 -10.57
CA ASP A 110 8.37 11.14 -10.55
C ASP A 110 7.38 10.13 -11.14
N THR A 111 7.73 9.51 -12.27
CA THR A 111 6.91 8.45 -12.89
C THR A 111 6.73 7.23 -11.98
N ARG A 112 7.82 6.77 -11.34
CA ARG A 112 7.76 5.65 -10.38
C ARG A 112 6.94 6.00 -9.15
N ARG A 113 7.04 7.25 -8.68
CA ARG A 113 6.26 7.75 -7.55
C ARG A 113 4.77 7.76 -7.88
N THR A 114 4.37 8.32 -9.02
CA THR A 114 2.95 8.35 -9.41
C THR A 114 2.37 6.94 -9.60
N ALA A 115 3.16 6.01 -10.16
CA ALA A 115 2.77 4.61 -10.27
C ALA A 115 2.60 3.95 -8.89
N ALA A 116 3.50 4.22 -7.94
CA ALA A 116 3.42 3.71 -6.58
C ALA A 116 2.22 4.29 -5.81
N GLU A 117 1.95 5.59 -5.95
CA GLU A 117 0.78 6.25 -5.36
C GLU A 117 -0.53 5.65 -5.90
N THR A 118 -0.59 5.39 -7.22
CA THR A 118 -1.74 4.73 -7.86
C THR A 118 -1.92 3.31 -7.35
N GLY A 119 -0.86 2.49 -7.33
CA GLY A 119 -0.92 1.12 -6.83
C GLY A 119 -1.29 1.03 -5.34
N ALA A 120 -0.86 2.00 -4.53
CA ALA A 120 -1.27 2.09 -3.12
C ALA A 120 -2.77 2.38 -2.97
N ALA A 121 -3.31 3.29 -3.78
CA ALA A 121 -4.74 3.60 -3.79
C ALA A 121 -5.59 2.39 -4.21
N GLU A 122 -5.17 1.67 -5.25
CA GLU A 122 -5.82 0.43 -5.69
C GLU A 122 -5.78 -0.66 -4.61
N ALA A 123 -4.65 -0.84 -3.93
CA ALA A 123 -4.52 -1.81 -2.85
C ALA A 123 -5.46 -1.48 -1.67
N ILE A 124 -5.55 -0.21 -1.28
CA ILE A 124 -6.49 0.23 -0.24
C ILE A 124 -7.94 -0.08 -0.63
N ALA A 125 -8.34 0.26 -1.87
CA ALA A 125 -9.68 -0.03 -2.36
C ALA A 125 -9.98 -1.54 -2.37
N ALA A 126 -9.00 -2.38 -2.75
CA ALA A 126 -9.14 -3.83 -2.71
C ALA A 126 -9.32 -4.37 -1.28
N PHE A 127 -8.61 -3.80 -0.29
CA PHE A 127 -8.79 -4.16 1.12
C PHE A 127 -10.17 -3.79 1.65
N GLU A 128 -10.67 -2.60 1.33
CA GLU A 128 -12.03 -2.17 1.74
C GLU A 128 -13.12 -3.05 1.11
N ALA A 129 -12.94 -3.44 -0.15
CA ALA A 129 -13.83 -4.38 -0.83
C ALA A 129 -13.79 -5.77 -0.18
N ALA A 130 -12.60 -6.25 0.22
CA ALA A 130 -12.44 -7.52 0.93
C ALA A 130 -13.08 -7.49 2.32
N ASP A 131 -12.90 -6.41 3.09
CA ASP A 131 -13.54 -6.21 4.40
C ASP A 131 -15.07 -6.20 4.29
N SER A 132 -15.61 -5.54 3.27
CA SER A 132 -17.06 -5.53 3.00
C SER A 132 -17.58 -6.94 2.69
N ARG A 133 -16.85 -7.71 1.88
CA ARG A 133 -17.20 -9.12 1.59
C ARG A 133 -17.14 -9.99 2.83
N LEU A 134 -16.16 -9.79 3.71
CA LEU A 134 -16.05 -10.53 4.96
C LEU A 134 -17.25 -10.25 5.88
N LYS A 135 -17.66 -8.99 6.01
CA LYS A 135 -18.85 -8.60 6.77
C LYS A 135 -20.13 -9.23 6.22
N ASP A 136 -20.30 -9.25 4.90
CA ASP A 136 -21.44 -9.91 4.25
C ASP A 136 -21.45 -11.42 4.53
N LEU A 137 -20.28 -12.09 4.44
CA LEU A 137 -20.17 -13.52 4.76
C LEU A 137 -20.48 -13.83 6.22
N ILE A 138 -20.06 -12.99 7.17
CA ILE A 138 -20.40 -13.14 8.59
C ILE A 138 -21.91 -13.00 8.79
N ALA A 139 -22.53 -11.98 8.19
CA ALA A 139 -23.98 -11.80 8.28
C ALA A 139 -24.76 -13.00 7.71
N ARG A 140 -24.30 -13.55 6.58
CA ARG A 140 -24.86 -14.79 6.01
C ARG A 140 -24.66 -15.98 6.94
N GLU A 141 -23.49 -16.14 7.56
CA GLU A 141 -23.26 -17.22 8.53
C GLU A 141 -24.26 -17.14 9.71
N ASP A 142 -24.48 -15.95 10.25
CA ASP A 142 -25.42 -15.74 11.35
C ASP A 142 -26.87 -16.06 10.92
N GLU A 143 -27.26 -15.66 9.71
CA GLU A 143 -28.55 -16.03 9.12
C GLU A 143 -28.68 -17.56 8.97
N LEU A 144 -27.67 -18.22 8.39
CA LEU A 144 -27.65 -19.68 8.26
C LEU A 144 -27.76 -20.36 9.63
N ARG A 145 -27.02 -19.89 10.65
CA ARG A 145 -27.10 -20.43 12.02
C ARG A 145 -28.50 -20.27 12.62
N ALA A 146 -29.17 -19.14 12.37
CA ALA A 146 -30.55 -18.91 12.80
C ALA A 146 -31.52 -19.87 12.07
N THR A 147 -31.37 -20.07 10.75
CA THR A 147 -32.20 -21.01 10.00
C THR A 147 -32.04 -22.45 10.49
N VAL A 148 -30.81 -22.90 10.76
CA VAL A 148 -30.53 -24.24 11.31
C VAL A 148 -31.20 -24.41 12.67
N THR A 149 -31.11 -23.41 13.54
CA THR A 149 -31.75 -23.45 14.87
C THR A 149 -33.28 -23.54 14.74
N ASN A 150 -33.88 -22.76 13.85
CA ASN A 150 -35.31 -22.82 13.59
C ASN A 150 -35.74 -24.19 13.04
N LEU A 151 -35.04 -24.72 12.03
CA LEU A 151 -35.31 -26.03 11.46
C LEU A 151 -35.17 -27.15 12.50
N SER A 152 -34.19 -27.07 13.41
CA SER A 152 -34.09 -28.04 14.51
C SER A 152 -35.28 -27.99 15.46
N ALA A 153 -35.78 -26.79 15.79
CA ALA A 153 -36.96 -26.63 16.63
C ALA A 153 -38.23 -27.17 15.95
N GLN A 154 -38.37 -26.95 14.64
CA GLN A 154 -39.47 -27.49 13.84
C GLN A 154 -39.42 -29.03 13.78
N ALA A 155 -38.23 -29.61 13.64
CA ALA A 155 -38.06 -31.07 13.66
C ALA A 155 -38.49 -31.66 15.01
N GLU A 156 -38.07 -31.06 16.13
CA GLU A 156 -38.51 -31.49 17.46
C GLU A 156 -40.02 -31.33 17.68
N ASP A 157 -40.63 -30.26 17.17
CA ASP A 157 -42.08 -30.06 17.23
C ASP A 157 -42.82 -31.15 16.44
N LEU A 158 -42.37 -31.44 15.22
CA LEU A 158 -42.93 -32.52 14.40
C LEU A 158 -42.79 -33.88 15.08
N ASP A 159 -41.65 -34.18 15.72
CA ASP A 159 -41.44 -35.42 16.47
C ASP A 159 -42.42 -35.54 17.65
N ARG A 160 -42.65 -34.45 18.40
CA ARG A 160 -43.66 -34.42 19.49
C ARG A 160 -45.07 -34.65 18.97
N ARG A 161 -45.44 -34.03 17.84
CA ARG A 161 -46.76 -34.23 17.20
C ARG A 161 -46.95 -35.68 16.75
N MET A 162 -45.92 -36.26 16.13
CA MET A 162 -45.95 -37.66 15.71
C MET A 162 -46.11 -38.62 16.89
N GLU A 163 -45.44 -38.35 18.00
CA GLU A 163 -45.61 -39.17 19.21
C GLU A 163 -47.00 -39.02 19.83
N SER A 164 -47.53 -37.80 19.87
CA SER A 164 -48.92 -37.54 20.31
C SER A 164 -49.93 -38.30 19.45
N LEU A 165 -49.78 -38.28 18.12
CA LEU A 165 -50.64 -39.02 17.19
C LEU A 165 -50.52 -40.54 17.37
N ARG A 166 -49.33 -41.06 17.68
CA ARG A 166 -49.15 -42.49 18.00
C ARG A 166 -49.90 -42.87 19.27
N VAL A 167 -49.82 -42.05 20.31
CA VAL A 167 -50.55 -42.28 21.57
C VAL A 167 -52.06 -42.24 21.34
N GLU A 168 -52.56 -41.23 20.63
CA GLU A 168 -53.97 -41.08 20.28
C GLU A 168 -54.48 -42.27 19.45
N SER A 169 -53.73 -42.67 18.42
CA SER A 169 -54.04 -43.86 17.62
C SER A 169 -54.11 -45.12 18.48
N GLY A 170 -53.16 -45.29 19.42
CA GLY A 170 -53.17 -46.39 20.39
C GLY A 170 -54.43 -46.38 21.28
N GLN A 171 -54.86 -45.21 21.74
CA GLN A 171 -56.08 -45.05 22.53
C GLN A 171 -57.33 -45.36 21.72
N LEU A 172 -57.42 -44.88 20.48
CA LEU A 172 -58.54 -45.17 19.56
C LEU A 172 -58.64 -46.67 19.27
N VAL A 173 -57.51 -47.36 19.03
CA VAL A 173 -57.48 -48.81 18.82
C VAL A 173 -57.96 -49.56 20.08
N ALA A 174 -57.51 -49.15 21.27
CA ALA A 174 -57.96 -49.75 22.52
C ALA A 174 -59.47 -49.54 22.77
N ALA A 175 -59.97 -48.33 22.49
CA ALA A 175 -61.39 -48.00 22.58
C ALA A 175 -62.22 -48.84 21.61
N ALA A 176 -61.77 -48.99 20.35
CA ALA A 176 -62.43 -49.83 19.36
C ALA A 176 -62.48 -51.31 19.78
N GLN A 177 -61.40 -51.85 20.35
CA GLN A 177 -61.38 -53.22 20.89
C GLN A 177 -62.33 -53.39 22.08
N SER A 178 -62.41 -52.41 22.99
CA SER A 178 -63.34 -52.40 24.12
C SER A 178 -64.80 -52.40 23.64
N ALA A 179 -65.14 -51.51 22.70
CA ALA A 179 -66.47 -51.44 22.09
C ALA A 179 -66.85 -52.75 21.37
N ALA A 180 -65.88 -53.40 20.70
CA ALA A 180 -66.11 -54.70 20.07
C ALA A 180 -66.43 -55.80 21.12
N ARG A 181 -65.76 -55.81 22.27
CA ARG A 181 -66.07 -56.73 23.38
C ARG A 181 -67.45 -56.47 23.95
N GLN A 182 -67.78 -55.21 24.24
CA GLN A 182 -69.11 -54.81 24.72
C GLN A 182 -70.22 -55.25 23.77
N ARG A 183 -70.00 -55.11 22.45
CA ARG A 183 -70.94 -55.61 21.44
C ARG A 183 -71.12 -57.13 21.53
N ASN A 184 -70.03 -57.89 21.63
CA ASN A 184 -70.10 -59.35 21.76
C ASN A 184 -70.81 -59.77 23.04
N ASP A 185 -70.56 -59.09 24.16
CA ASP A 185 -71.22 -59.34 25.44
C ASP A 185 -72.73 -59.05 25.36
N LEU A 186 -73.12 -57.93 24.72
CA LEU A 186 -74.52 -57.59 24.47
C LEU A 186 -75.20 -58.61 23.55
N GLN A 187 -74.52 -59.07 22.49
CA GLN A 187 -75.05 -60.13 21.62
C GLN A 187 -75.26 -61.43 22.39
N GLY A 188 -74.32 -61.82 23.24
CA GLY A 188 -74.46 -62.99 24.11
C GLY A 188 -75.62 -62.87 25.11
N MET A 189 -75.81 -61.68 25.72
CA MET A 189 -76.96 -61.43 26.59
C MET A 189 -78.30 -61.51 25.83
N VAL A 190 -78.38 -60.94 24.63
CA VAL A 190 -79.58 -61.01 23.78
C VAL A 190 -79.89 -62.46 23.41
N GLU A 191 -78.88 -63.25 23.06
CA GLU A 191 -79.06 -64.68 22.76
C GLU A 191 -79.55 -65.46 23.98
N LEU A 192 -78.99 -65.21 25.17
CA LEU A 192 -79.43 -65.82 26.42
C LEU A 192 -80.87 -65.43 26.78
N LEU A 193 -81.22 -64.14 26.64
CA LEU A 193 -82.60 -63.65 26.80
C LEU A 193 -83.55 -64.35 25.83
N SER A 194 -83.15 -64.54 24.56
CA SER A 194 -83.95 -65.26 23.57
C SER A 194 -84.16 -66.73 23.95
N GLN A 195 -83.13 -67.41 24.48
CA GLN A 195 -83.23 -68.79 24.96
C GLN A 195 -84.12 -68.90 26.21
N VAL A 196 -83.99 -67.98 27.16
CA VAL A 196 -84.85 -67.92 28.35
C VAL A 196 -86.31 -67.68 27.95
N LEU A 197 -86.55 -66.77 27.00
CA LEU A 197 -87.88 -66.47 26.50
C LEU A 197 -88.49 -67.67 25.75
N ALA A 198 -87.69 -68.37 24.94
CA ALA A 198 -88.09 -69.63 24.30
C ALA A 198 -88.42 -70.73 25.34
N ALA A 199 -87.57 -70.91 26.35
CA ALA A 199 -87.81 -71.87 27.43
C ALA A 199 -89.10 -71.55 28.21
N ARG A 200 -89.29 -70.29 28.64
CA ARG A 200 -90.52 -69.84 29.29
C ARG A 200 -91.75 -70.00 28.41
N SER A 201 -91.65 -69.73 27.11
CA SER A 201 -92.76 -69.96 26.18
C SER A 201 -93.15 -71.44 26.09
N SER A 202 -92.17 -72.35 26.08
CA SER A 202 -92.43 -73.79 26.10
C SER A 202 -93.05 -74.25 27.43
N GLU A 203 -92.59 -73.69 28.56
CA GLU A 203 -93.20 -73.92 29.87
C GLU A 203 -94.65 -73.43 29.92
N LEU A 204 -94.94 -72.26 29.35
CA LEU A 204 -96.30 -71.71 29.28
C LEU A 204 -97.22 -72.59 28.43
N VAL A 205 -96.75 -73.11 27.29
CA VAL A 205 -97.52 -74.05 26.45
C VAL A 205 -97.76 -75.37 27.19
N ASP A 206 -96.78 -75.88 27.92
CA ASP A 206 -96.96 -77.09 28.74
C ASP A 206 -97.89 -76.86 29.92
N LEU A 207 -97.84 -75.67 30.53
CA LEU A 207 -98.79 -75.25 31.56
C LEU A 207 -100.21 -75.11 30.99
N GLU A 208 -100.40 -74.52 29.80
CA GLU A 208 -101.69 -74.48 29.12
C GLU A 208 -102.20 -75.88 28.78
N ARG A 209 -101.31 -76.78 28.33
CA ARG A 209 -101.69 -78.18 28.07
C ARG A 209 -102.10 -78.89 29.36
N LYS A 210 -101.40 -78.65 30.47
CA LYS A 210 -101.77 -79.16 31.81
C LYS A 210 -103.08 -78.55 32.31
N LEU A 211 -103.26 -77.23 32.19
CA LEU A 211 -104.49 -76.52 32.53
C LEU A 211 -105.64 -77.02 31.68
N GLY A 212 -105.47 -77.21 30.37
CA GLY A 212 -106.46 -77.86 29.50
C GLY A 212 -106.81 -79.28 29.95
N ALA A 213 -105.84 -80.03 30.50
CA ALA A 213 -106.10 -81.33 31.11
C ALA A 213 -106.84 -81.23 32.47
N TYR A 214 -106.60 -80.20 33.27
CA TYR A 214 -107.31 -79.95 34.53
C TYR A 214 -108.69 -79.28 34.32
N GLN A 215 -108.89 -78.52 33.26
CA GLN A 215 -110.12 -77.78 32.93
C GLN A 215 -111.18 -78.65 32.25
N LEU A 216 -110.85 -79.91 31.90
CA LEU A 216 -111.82 -80.98 31.62
C LEU A 216 -112.43 -81.58 32.91
N THR A 217 -112.01 -81.14 34.10
CA THR A 217 -112.52 -81.59 35.40
C THR A 217 -112.57 -80.47 36.44
N ALA A 218 -113.25 -79.35 36.17
CA ALA A 218 -113.87 -78.52 37.22
C ALA A 218 -114.78 -77.45 36.60
N PRO A 219 -115.96 -77.18 37.22
CA PRO A 219 -117.01 -76.35 36.65
C PRO A 219 -116.70 -74.85 36.75
N ALA A 220 -117.40 -74.13 35.87
CA ALA A 220 -117.44 -72.68 35.75
C ALA A 220 -117.90 -71.99 37.04
N GLU A 221 -117.17 -70.95 37.45
CA GLU A 221 -117.71 -69.78 38.16
C GLU A 221 -116.72 -68.61 38.04
N GLY A 222 -117.21 -67.45 37.58
CA GLY A 222 -116.47 -66.18 37.55
C GLY A 222 -116.19 -65.63 38.95
N PRO A 223 -115.49 -64.48 39.09
CA PRO A 223 -116.08 -63.19 38.70
C PRO A 223 -115.11 -62.04 38.31
N ALA A 224 -115.73 -60.99 37.76
CA ALA A 224 -115.52 -59.54 37.98
C ALA A 224 -114.13 -58.88 37.85
N ILE A 225 -114.12 -57.94 36.90
CA ILE A 225 -113.23 -56.79 36.67
C ILE A 225 -113.18 -55.87 37.92
N PRO A 226 -112.05 -55.19 38.17
CA PRO A 226 -112.14 -53.75 38.40
C PRO A 226 -111.17 -52.93 37.55
N GLU A 227 -111.69 -51.78 37.11
CA GLU A 227 -111.02 -50.64 36.52
C GLU A 227 -110.10 -49.94 37.54
N ALA A 228 -108.95 -49.43 37.07
CA ALA A 228 -108.17 -48.32 37.63
C ALA A 228 -106.99 -48.11 36.65
N ASP A 229 -106.98 -47.12 35.75
CA ASP A 229 -106.94 -45.66 35.95
C ASP A 229 -105.59 -45.18 36.50
N GLU A 230 -105.14 -44.03 35.97
CA GLU A 230 -103.87 -43.29 36.18
C GLU A 230 -102.64 -43.74 35.38
N ALA A 231 -101.74 -42.88 34.89
CA ALA A 231 -101.74 -41.49 34.45
C ALA A 231 -100.34 -41.24 33.84
N LEU A 232 -100.27 -40.39 32.81
CA LEU A 232 -99.06 -39.78 32.17
C LEU A 232 -98.11 -39.10 33.20
N PRO A 233 -96.81 -38.84 32.89
CA PRO A 233 -96.34 -37.90 31.84
C PRO A 233 -95.14 -38.45 31.02
N ALA A 234 -94.84 -38.06 29.78
CA ALA A 234 -94.88 -36.76 29.09
C ALA A 234 -93.96 -35.69 29.72
N GLU A 235 -92.64 -35.90 29.64
CA GLU A 235 -91.64 -34.83 29.71
C GLU A 235 -90.73 -34.87 28.47
N THR A 236 -91.11 -34.10 27.47
CA THR A 236 -90.21 -33.13 26.81
C THR A 236 -90.64 -31.76 27.33
N PRO A 237 -89.81 -30.73 27.54
CA PRO A 237 -88.62 -30.37 26.74
C PRO A 237 -87.44 -29.84 27.59
N ASP A 238 -86.25 -29.67 26.99
CA ASP A 238 -85.56 -28.39 27.18
C ASP A 238 -84.62 -28.10 26.01
N ALA A 239 -85.01 -27.05 25.29
CA ALA A 239 -84.18 -26.31 24.38
C ALA A 239 -83.62 -25.14 25.19
N GLU A 240 -82.36 -25.21 25.60
CA GLU A 240 -81.56 -24.03 25.88
C GLU A 240 -80.57 -23.83 24.74
N THR A 241 -80.94 -22.88 23.88
CA THR A 241 -79.98 -21.96 23.24
C THR A 241 -80.13 -20.65 24.01
N PRO A 242 -79.06 -20.15 24.62
CA PRO A 242 -78.38 -18.94 24.12
C PRO A 242 -76.85 -19.19 24.17
N ASP A 243 -75.93 -18.54 23.49
CA ASP A 243 -75.75 -17.23 22.88
C ASP A 243 -74.67 -17.49 21.81
N ALA A 244 -74.80 -16.99 20.59
CA ALA A 244 -74.05 -15.79 20.18
C ALA A 244 -72.61 -15.72 20.75
N GLU A 245 -71.66 -16.32 20.04
CA GLU A 245 -70.47 -15.57 19.64
C GLU A 245 -69.88 -16.20 18.37
N ALA A 246 -70.30 -15.63 17.25
CA ALA A 246 -69.53 -15.65 16.03
C ALA A 246 -68.21 -14.94 16.32
N THR A 247 -67.12 -15.70 16.41
CA THR A 247 -65.79 -15.19 16.10
C THR A 247 -65.18 -16.13 15.08
N GLU A 248 -65.35 -15.74 13.81
CA GLU A 248 -64.40 -16.04 12.76
C GLU A 248 -63.00 -15.65 13.25
N PRO A 249 -61.99 -16.52 13.25
CA PRO A 249 -60.67 -16.08 12.85
C PRO A 249 -60.71 -16.07 11.32
N THR A 250 -60.91 -14.87 10.79
CA THR A 250 -60.49 -14.45 9.47
C THR A 250 -59.31 -15.29 9.00
N GLU A 251 -59.56 -16.09 7.97
CA GLU A 251 -58.56 -16.62 7.07
C GLU A 251 -57.85 -15.42 6.46
N ALA A 252 -56.77 -14.98 7.10
CA ALA A 252 -55.88 -13.99 6.53
C ALA A 252 -55.13 -14.70 5.39
N GLU A 253 -55.67 -14.54 4.19
CA GLU A 253 -54.89 -14.63 2.96
C GLU A 253 -53.54 -13.92 3.17
N PRO A 254 -52.42 -14.56 2.81
CA PRO A 254 -51.17 -13.84 2.67
C PRO A 254 -51.33 -12.93 1.45
N THR A 255 -51.59 -11.64 1.68
CA THR A 255 -51.23 -10.60 0.71
C THR A 255 -49.72 -10.63 0.54
N GLU A 256 -49.31 -11.38 -0.46
CA GLU A 256 -48.10 -11.22 -1.24
C GLU A 256 -47.85 -9.72 -1.48
N PRO A 257 -46.76 -9.12 -0.97
CA PRO A 257 -46.37 -7.81 -1.43
C PRO A 257 -45.89 -7.96 -2.87
N GLU A 258 -46.72 -7.48 -3.79
CA GLU A 258 -46.35 -7.16 -5.16
C GLU A 258 -44.96 -6.53 -5.17
N ALA A 259 -44.02 -7.24 -5.79
CA ALA A 259 -42.78 -6.68 -6.24
C ALA A 259 -43.10 -5.51 -7.18
N PRO A 260 -42.59 -4.29 -6.95
CA PRO A 260 -42.64 -3.27 -7.97
C PRO A 260 -41.75 -3.69 -9.14
N GLU A 261 -42.44 -4.07 -10.20
CA GLU A 261 -42.02 -4.10 -11.57
C GLU A 261 -41.06 -2.93 -11.88
N THR A 262 -39.86 -3.33 -12.30
CA THR A 262 -39.01 -2.66 -13.28
C THR A 262 -39.51 -1.32 -13.83
N ALA A 263 -38.88 -0.24 -13.37
CA ALA A 263 -38.69 0.97 -14.17
C ALA A 263 -37.22 1.06 -14.55
N ALA A 264 -36.92 0.67 -15.79
CA ALA A 264 -35.68 1.00 -16.46
C ALA A 264 -35.58 2.53 -16.65
N PRO A 265 -34.40 3.12 -16.47
CA PRO A 265 -33.97 4.24 -17.31
C PRO A 265 -33.11 3.69 -18.46
N GLU A 266 -33.69 3.78 -19.64
CA GLU A 266 -32.99 3.86 -20.92
C GLU A 266 -32.01 5.06 -20.90
N THR A 267 -30.92 4.99 -21.67
CA THR A 267 -29.92 6.05 -21.97
C THR A 267 -28.83 6.28 -20.89
N ALA A 268 -27.51 6.17 -21.14
CA ALA A 268 -26.72 6.33 -22.35
C ALA A 268 -25.41 5.51 -22.28
N ALA A 269 -25.00 4.98 -23.42
CA ALA A 269 -23.70 4.38 -23.67
C ALA A 269 -22.56 5.43 -23.61
N PRO A 270 -21.38 5.06 -23.10
CA PRO A 270 -20.11 5.52 -23.63
C PRO A 270 -19.52 4.43 -24.52
N GLU A 271 -19.15 4.84 -25.73
CA GLU A 271 -18.43 4.06 -26.73
C GLU A 271 -17.16 3.44 -26.13
N GLU A 272 -17.07 2.12 -26.16
CA GLU A 272 -15.83 1.38 -25.99
C GLU A 272 -15.09 1.38 -27.35
N PRO A 273 -13.84 1.86 -27.42
CA PRO A 273 -13.07 1.79 -28.65
C PRO A 273 -12.61 0.35 -28.88
N ALA A 274 -12.90 -0.14 -30.08
CA ALA A 274 -12.38 -1.37 -30.63
C ALA A 274 -10.85 -1.48 -30.42
N ALA A 275 -10.41 -2.61 -29.87
CA ALA A 275 -9.03 -3.06 -30.01
C ALA A 275 -9.02 -4.56 -30.30
N GLU A 276 -8.39 -4.85 -31.44
CA GLU A 276 -8.24 -6.12 -32.11
C GLU A 276 -7.73 -7.25 -31.22
N ALA A 277 -8.37 -8.41 -31.35
CA ALA A 277 -7.78 -9.69 -30.99
C ALA A 277 -6.71 -10.08 -32.02
N PRO A 278 -5.52 -10.54 -31.61
CA PRO A 278 -4.73 -11.45 -32.40
C PRO A 278 -5.01 -12.90 -31.98
N ALA A 279 -5.02 -13.74 -32.99
CA ALA A 279 -5.33 -15.16 -32.98
C ALA A 279 -4.42 -15.98 -32.04
N GLU A 280 -5.05 -16.96 -31.39
CA GLU A 280 -4.38 -18.14 -30.85
C GLU A 280 -3.73 -18.93 -32.01
N ALA A 281 -2.41 -19.03 -31.98
CA ALA A 281 -1.66 -20.03 -32.72
C ALA A 281 -1.08 -21.02 -31.70
N ASP A 282 -1.68 -22.20 -31.74
CA ASP A 282 -1.25 -23.47 -31.18
C ASP A 282 0.15 -23.82 -31.75
N GLU A 283 1.19 -23.81 -30.92
CA GLU A 283 2.46 -24.45 -31.26
C GLU A 283 3.16 -25.02 -30.02
N ALA A 284 3.48 -26.31 -30.12
CA ALA A 284 4.03 -27.19 -29.12
C ALA A 284 5.41 -26.77 -28.58
N PRO A 285 5.81 -27.21 -27.37
CA PRO A 285 7.14 -26.95 -26.85
C PRO A 285 8.16 -27.89 -27.48
N ALA A 286 9.03 -27.36 -28.33
CA ALA A 286 10.29 -28.00 -28.69
C ALA A 286 11.38 -27.55 -27.69
N GLU A 287 12.02 -28.51 -27.04
CA GLU A 287 13.33 -28.34 -26.42
C GLU A 287 14.33 -27.72 -27.41
N PRO A 288 15.18 -26.80 -26.95
CA PRO A 288 16.51 -26.68 -27.51
C PRO A 288 17.57 -26.98 -26.46
N GLU A 289 18.47 -27.86 -26.89
CA GLU A 289 19.72 -28.19 -26.26
C GLU A 289 20.60 -26.96 -25.97
N ALA A 290 21.48 -27.16 -25.00
CA ALA A 290 22.56 -26.28 -24.62
C ALA A 290 23.40 -25.82 -25.84
N GLN A 291 23.76 -24.53 -25.85
CA GLN A 291 25.04 -24.09 -26.39
C GLN A 291 25.53 -22.78 -25.77
N ASP A 292 26.84 -22.80 -25.53
CA ASP A 292 27.72 -21.88 -24.85
C ASP A 292 27.75 -20.42 -25.37
N ALA A 293 28.25 -19.58 -24.46
CA ALA A 293 29.03 -18.36 -24.68
C ALA A 293 28.31 -17.06 -25.08
N ALA A 294 28.22 -16.12 -24.13
CA ALA A 294 28.93 -14.84 -24.22
C ALA A 294 28.90 -14.10 -22.89
N ALA A 295 30.08 -13.63 -22.48
CA ALA A 295 30.35 -12.89 -21.26
C ALA A 295 29.47 -11.64 -21.13
N SER A 296 28.88 -11.45 -19.94
CA SER A 296 28.52 -10.14 -19.42
C SER A 296 29.30 -9.95 -18.13
N GLU A 297 30.39 -9.19 -18.23
CA GLU A 297 31.16 -8.69 -17.11
C GLU A 297 30.26 -7.71 -16.32
N THR A 298 29.69 -8.20 -15.22
CA THR A 298 29.13 -7.36 -14.17
C THR A 298 30.26 -6.51 -13.57
N PRO A 299 30.13 -5.18 -13.47
CA PRO A 299 31.08 -4.36 -12.76
C PRO A 299 31.17 -4.82 -11.30
N ALA A 300 32.34 -5.31 -10.91
CA ALA A 300 32.65 -5.65 -9.52
C ALA A 300 32.63 -4.37 -8.68
N GLU A 301 31.56 -4.21 -7.92
CA GLU A 301 31.46 -3.22 -6.85
C GLU A 301 32.52 -3.56 -5.79
N PRO A 302 33.33 -2.58 -5.33
CA PRO A 302 34.48 -2.85 -4.49
C PRO A 302 34.04 -3.48 -3.16
N GLU A 303 34.56 -4.67 -2.86
CA GLU A 303 34.44 -5.32 -1.56
C GLU A 303 35.10 -4.44 -0.50
N ALA A 304 34.32 -3.55 0.11
CA ALA A 304 34.75 -2.75 1.24
C ALA A 304 34.85 -3.66 2.48
N THR A 305 36.04 -4.20 2.73
CA THR A 305 36.38 -4.84 4.00
C THR A 305 36.39 -3.77 5.09
N VAL A 306 35.26 -3.61 5.78
CA VAL A 306 35.22 -2.85 7.03
C VAL A 306 35.90 -3.68 8.11
N THR A 307 36.75 -3.05 8.89
CA THR A 307 37.53 -3.68 9.96
C THR A 307 36.60 -4.18 11.06
N GLY A 308 36.19 -5.45 11.01
CA GLY A 308 35.55 -6.14 12.13
C GLY A 308 34.40 -7.09 11.74
N LEU A 309 33.45 -6.63 10.93
CA LEU A 309 32.27 -7.43 10.56
C LEU A 309 32.39 -7.92 9.11
N GLY A 310 32.66 -9.21 8.93
CA GLY A 310 32.81 -9.85 7.63
C GLY A 310 31.65 -10.79 7.31
N VAL A 311 31.75 -11.46 6.17
CA VAL A 311 30.89 -12.61 5.84
C VAL A 311 31.14 -13.71 6.86
N GLY A 312 30.09 -14.26 7.46
CA GLY A 312 30.20 -15.30 8.49
C GLY A 312 28.96 -15.39 9.39
N ALA A 313 28.99 -16.37 10.28
CA ALA A 313 27.96 -16.55 11.30
C ALA A 313 28.35 -15.86 12.61
N TYR A 314 27.40 -15.16 13.21
CA TYR A 314 27.57 -14.38 14.44
C TYR A 314 26.40 -14.65 15.40
N SER A 315 26.65 -14.54 16.70
CA SER A 315 25.64 -14.62 17.74
C SER A 315 25.52 -13.30 18.49
N ILE A 316 24.29 -12.84 18.71
CA ILE A 316 23.91 -11.61 19.40
C ILE A 316 22.84 -11.97 20.44
N GLY A 317 23.25 -12.38 21.64
CA GLY A 317 22.33 -12.94 22.64
C GLY A 317 21.63 -14.21 22.11
N ALA A 318 20.30 -14.19 22.04
CA ALA A 318 19.48 -15.28 21.48
C ALA A 318 19.29 -15.20 19.95
N LEU A 319 19.91 -14.23 19.28
CA LEU A 319 19.86 -14.08 17.84
C LEU A 319 21.11 -14.68 17.20
N GLU A 320 20.93 -15.52 16.19
CA GLU A 320 21.99 -16.01 15.31
C GLU A 320 21.86 -15.30 13.95
N VAL A 321 22.91 -14.63 13.50
CA VAL A 321 22.93 -13.90 12.23
C VAL A 321 24.01 -14.48 11.32
N ASP A 322 23.63 -14.90 10.13
CA ASP A 322 24.54 -15.33 9.06
C ASP A 322 24.60 -14.22 8.00
N PHE A 323 25.76 -13.59 7.86
CA PHE A 323 26.06 -12.64 6.81
C PHE A 323 26.68 -13.39 5.63
N GLY A 324 25.85 -13.69 4.63
CA GLY A 324 26.24 -14.40 3.42
C GLY A 324 26.95 -13.50 2.41
N LYS A 325 27.70 -14.15 1.51
CA LYS A 325 28.28 -13.49 0.33
C LYS A 325 27.19 -12.85 -0.53
N GLY A 326 27.49 -11.69 -1.10
CA GLY A 326 26.54 -10.92 -1.93
C GLY A 326 25.53 -10.10 -1.12
N GLY A 327 25.88 -9.71 0.10
CA GLY A 327 25.06 -8.79 0.89
C GLY A 327 23.73 -9.38 1.36
N ARG A 328 23.59 -10.70 1.48
CA ARG A 328 22.37 -11.33 2.03
C ARG A 328 22.59 -11.73 3.49
N PHE A 329 21.62 -11.46 4.36
CA PHE A 329 21.66 -11.92 5.74
C PHE A 329 20.50 -12.84 6.08
N VAL A 330 20.73 -13.76 7.01
CA VAL A 330 19.70 -14.57 7.65
C VAL A 330 19.84 -14.42 9.15
N MET A 331 18.81 -13.88 9.80
CA MET A 331 18.73 -13.72 11.25
C MET A 331 17.70 -14.68 11.82
N ARG A 332 18.10 -15.50 12.78
CA ARG A 332 17.25 -16.46 13.49
C ARG A 332 17.18 -16.10 14.96
N ASN A 333 15.97 -16.08 15.51
CA ASN A 333 15.77 -16.01 16.95
C ASN A 333 15.58 -17.42 17.47
N THR A 334 16.55 -17.94 18.22
CA THR A 334 16.55 -19.33 18.69
C THR A 334 15.48 -19.58 19.75
N ASP A 335 15.12 -18.57 20.54
CA ASP A 335 14.09 -18.67 21.58
C ASP A 335 12.68 -18.70 20.99
N LEU A 336 12.44 -17.88 19.96
CA LEU A 336 11.10 -17.73 19.34
C LEU A 336 10.90 -18.64 18.12
N GLY A 337 11.94 -19.30 17.63
CA GLY A 337 11.88 -20.12 16.41
C GLY A 337 11.55 -19.32 15.14
N THR A 338 11.80 -18.02 15.15
CA THR A 338 11.51 -17.12 14.02
C THR A 338 12.75 -16.84 13.19
N GLN A 339 12.57 -16.60 11.89
CA GLN A 339 13.66 -16.30 10.96
C GLN A 339 13.28 -15.14 10.03
N VAL A 340 14.19 -14.17 9.94
CA VAL A 340 14.15 -13.04 9.00
C VAL A 340 15.32 -13.17 8.05
N SER A 341 15.09 -12.94 6.76
CA SER A 341 16.17 -12.84 5.77
C SER A 341 16.05 -11.53 5.02
N GLY A 342 17.17 -10.94 4.61
CA GLY A 342 17.17 -9.66 3.90
C GLY A 342 18.51 -9.34 3.29
N MET A 343 18.73 -8.06 3.00
CA MET A 343 19.98 -7.52 2.50
C MET A 343 20.74 -6.82 3.61
N TRP A 344 22.04 -7.04 3.71
CA TRP A 344 22.95 -6.30 4.58
C TRP A 344 23.99 -5.56 3.76
N SER A 345 24.36 -4.40 4.23
CA SER A 345 25.51 -3.64 3.74
C SER A 345 26.18 -2.94 4.92
N VAL A 346 27.46 -2.64 4.77
CA VAL A 346 28.19 -1.83 5.74
C VAL A 346 28.80 -0.66 4.99
N SER A 347 28.51 0.55 5.45
CA SER A 347 29.08 1.78 4.90
C SER A 347 29.72 2.57 6.03
N GLY A 348 31.05 2.65 6.01
CA GLY A 348 31.81 3.19 7.13
C GLY A 348 31.68 2.28 8.36
N ASP A 349 31.19 2.84 9.47
CA ASP A 349 30.91 2.14 10.71
C ASP A 349 29.42 1.78 10.87
N VAL A 350 28.58 1.96 9.85
CA VAL A 350 27.13 1.70 9.94
C VAL A 350 26.75 0.43 9.19
N LEU A 351 26.32 -0.58 9.94
CA LEU A 351 25.63 -1.77 9.45
C LEU A 351 24.18 -1.44 9.14
N THR A 352 23.77 -1.67 7.90
CA THR A 352 22.39 -1.52 7.45
C THR A 352 21.80 -2.89 7.15
N LEU A 353 20.66 -3.21 7.77
CA LEU A 353 19.85 -4.39 7.46
C LEU A 353 18.54 -3.93 6.82
N ALA A 354 18.28 -4.35 5.57
CA ALA A 354 17.17 -3.86 4.77
C ALA A 354 16.41 -4.99 4.05
N ALA A 355 15.23 -4.66 3.52
CA ALA A 355 14.39 -5.53 2.68
C ALA A 355 14.13 -6.93 3.28
N PRO A 356 13.50 -7.02 4.49
CA PRO A 356 13.18 -8.32 5.07
C PRO A 356 12.16 -9.08 4.21
N LYS A 357 12.45 -10.33 3.86
CA LYS A 357 11.57 -11.20 3.05
C LYS A 357 10.64 -12.10 3.87
N SER A 358 10.78 -12.16 5.19
CA SER A 358 9.93 -13.02 6.04
C SER A 358 9.84 -12.50 7.47
N GLY A 359 8.62 -12.53 8.04
CA GLY A 359 8.38 -12.43 9.47
C GLY A 359 8.90 -11.16 10.13
N SER A 360 8.38 -9.99 9.74
CA SER A 360 8.59 -8.79 10.56
C SER A 360 7.83 -8.99 11.86
N GLY A 361 8.53 -9.44 12.91
CA GLY A 361 8.14 -9.05 14.26
C GLY A 361 8.07 -7.52 14.37
N SER A 362 7.90 -6.98 15.58
CA SER A 362 7.81 -5.53 15.81
C SER A 362 9.09 -4.72 15.46
N ALA A 363 10.08 -5.33 14.82
CA ALA A 363 11.29 -4.66 14.38
C ALA A 363 11.01 -3.82 13.13
N SER A 364 11.38 -2.53 13.19
CA SER A 364 11.29 -1.61 12.06
C SER A 364 12.54 -1.73 11.18
N PHE A 365 12.34 -1.90 9.87
CA PHE A 365 13.39 -1.90 8.86
C PHE A 365 13.29 -0.64 7.99
N PRO A 366 14.41 -0.07 7.50
CA PRO A 366 15.78 -0.57 7.64
C PRO A 366 16.35 -0.35 9.05
N MET A 367 17.08 -1.35 9.57
CA MET A 367 17.82 -1.20 10.82
C MET A 367 19.20 -0.64 10.53
N LEU A 368 19.59 0.41 11.25
CA LEU A 368 20.86 1.12 11.09
C LEU A 368 21.61 1.06 12.42
N CYS A 369 22.63 0.22 12.49
CA CYS A 369 23.42 -0.01 13.70
C CYS A 369 24.87 0.44 13.48
N ARG A 370 25.43 1.22 14.40
CA ARG A 370 26.86 1.53 14.40
C ARG A 370 27.64 0.33 14.93
N VAL A 371 28.67 -0.10 14.21
CA VAL A 371 29.56 -1.20 14.58
C VAL A 371 30.76 -0.60 15.30
N VAL A 372 30.93 -0.96 16.57
CA VAL A 372 32.04 -0.50 17.41
C VAL A 372 32.93 -1.69 17.77
N THR A 373 34.18 -1.66 17.32
CA THR A 373 35.21 -2.62 17.73
C THR A 373 35.92 -2.13 18.99
N SER A 374 35.92 -2.93 20.04
CA SER A 374 36.65 -2.71 21.28
C SER A 374 37.61 -3.87 21.59
N ALA A 375 38.40 -3.76 22.66
CA ALA A 375 39.26 -4.86 23.12
C ALA A 375 38.46 -6.10 23.58
N GLU A 376 37.17 -5.94 23.87
CA GLU A 376 36.27 -7.00 24.35
C GLU A 376 35.51 -7.70 23.21
N GLY A 377 35.59 -7.17 21.98
CA GLY A 377 34.94 -7.72 20.80
C GLY A 377 34.24 -6.66 19.95
N ILE A 378 33.24 -7.09 19.18
CA ILE A 378 32.43 -6.21 18.35
C ILE A 378 31.11 -5.94 19.09
N ALA A 379 30.71 -4.69 19.21
CA ALA A 379 29.42 -4.29 19.77
C ALA A 379 28.62 -3.50 18.73
N LEU A 380 27.29 -3.57 18.85
CA LEU A 380 26.39 -2.73 18.05
C LEU A 380 25.87 -1.58 18.92
N GLU A 381 25.92 -0.37 18.39
CA GLU A 381 25.38 0.85 18.99
C GLU A 381 24.29 1.46 18.11
N ALA A 382 23.49 2.35 18.68
CA ALA A 382 22.52 3.11 17.90
C ALA A 382 23.24 4.06 16.95
N ALA A 383 22.88 4.02 15.66
CA ALA A 383 23.37 5.01 14.70
C ALA A 383 22.71 6.39 14.96
N ASP A 384 23.35 7.46 14.49
CA ASP A 384 22.84 8.84 14.64
C ASP A 384 21.48 9.06 13.97
N LYS A 385 21.13 8.21 12.99
CA LYS A 385 19.83 8.17 12.32
C LYS A 385 19.40 6.71 12.12
N GLY A 386 18.19 6.39 12.56
CA GLY A 386 17.57 5.08 12.37
C GLY A 386 17.26 4.36 13.68
N ASN A 387 16.67 3.18 13.57
CA ASN A 387 16.40 2.30 14.70
C ASN A 387 17.39 1.14 14.69
N CYS A 388 18.20 1.00 15.74
CA CYS A 388 19.00 -0.19 15.98
C CYS A 388 18.40 -0.94 17.17
N ALA A 389 17.51 -1.90 16.91
CA ALA A 389 16.95 -2.75 17.96
C ALA A 389 18.01 -3.63 18.66
N LEU A 390 19.20 -3.74 18.06
CA LEU A 390 20.34 -4.51 18.56
C LEU A 390 21.35 -3.67 19.35
N ALA A 391 21.09 -2.38 19.56
CA ALA A 391 22.02 -1.47 20.24
C ALA A 391 22.29 -1.95 21.68
N GLY A 392 23.56 -1.91 22.09
CA GLY A 392 24.04 -2.41 23.38
C GLY A 392 24.32 -3.92 23.41
N SER A 393 24.16 -4.62 22.29
CA SER A 393 24.44 -6.07 22.22
C SER A 393 25.86 -6.33 21.72
N ALA A 394 26.54 -7.29 22.37
CA ALA A 394 27.82 -7.82 21.90
C ALA A 394 27.59 -8.84 20.77
N VAL A 395 28.46 -8.79 19.75
CA VAL A 395 28.46 -9.67 18.60
C VAL A 395 29.65 -10.61 18.70
N THR A 396 29.38 -11.90 18.85
CA THR A 396 30.42 -12.93 18.94
C THR A 396 30.45 -13.73 17.65
N PRO A 397 31.61 -13.88 16.96
CA PRO A 397 31.71 -14.78 15.82
C PRO A 397 31.52 -16.23 16.29
N ARG A 398 30.80 -17.02 15.49
CA ARG A 398 30.47 -18.42 15.80
C ARG A 398 31.43 -19.40 15.14
#